data_AF-A0A7K0CQ21-F1
#
_entry.id   AF-A0A7K0CQ21-F1
#
_cell.length_a   1.000
_cell.length_b   1.000
_cell.length_c   1.000
_cell.angle_alpha   90.00
_cell.angle_beta   90.00
_cell.angle_gamma   90.00
#
_symmetry.space_group_name_H-M   'P 1'
#
loop_
_entity.id
_entity.type
_entity.pdbx_description
1 polymer ?
#
loop_
_entity_poly.entity_id
_entity_poly.type
_entity_poly.pdbx_seq_one_letter_code
_entity_poly.pdbx_strand_id
1 'polypeptide(L)'
;MTTGPFLVARMRSVQKDNPAIICNLELTADTDPRFPVRPGASIGCELTLTPEGAATRYYGYLMVESFETVASLEKPAGITLLPKGGRYATSTGPGEVRTAKFVLKIHENAARGAFLVPKLRAAVIADGGKSLTSTTFSLKDKGFRIAPLPPLGRSLVVTPGYRAALKSLTEGLPEGTRLVGVGPGRYGATSAAPDGSVTYSPFQGAAGYDWFDYVLDNGRGLLSRGRVTVYIGDLGTVPGVITR
;
A
#
# COMPACT_ATOMS: atom_id res chain seq x y z
N MET A 1 18.90 0.39 2.50
CA MET A 1 17.57 0.68 3.09
C MET A 1 17.73 0.53 4.58
N THR A 2 17.41 1.56 5.36
CA THR A 2 17.52 1.50 6.83
C THR A 2 16.51 0.47 7.32
N THR A 3 16.99 -0.67 7.80
CA THR A 3 16.16 -1.75 8.35
C THR A 3 15.90 -1.42 9.81
N GLY A 4 14.67 -1.05 10.13
CA GLY A 4 14.23 -0.80 11.50
C GLY A 4 12.74 -0.52 11.55
N PRO A 5 12.09 -0.69 12.72
CA PRO A 5 10.68 -0.30 12.85
C PRO A 5 10.55 1.21 12.65
N PHE A 6 9.74 1.61 11.67
CA PHE A 6 9.43 3.00 11.36
C PHE A 6 8.28 3.48 12.22
N LEU A 7 8.47 4.60 12.92
CA LEU A 7 7.40 5.25 13.66
C LEU A 7 6.29 5.72 12.71
N VAL A 8 5.08 5.19 12.88
CA VAL A 8 3.88 5.56 12.13
C VAL A 8 3.05 6.59 12.89
N ALA A 9 2.83 6.39 14.19
CA ALA A 9 2.11 7.33 15.04
C ALA A 9 2.51 7.17 16.51
N ARG A 10 2.54 8.28 17.26
CA ARG A 10 2.75 8.28 18.72
C ARG A 10 1.75 9.19 19.40
N MET A 11 1.04 8.67 20.39
CA MET A 11 0.06 9.40 21.18
C MET A 11 0.41 9.37 22.66
N ARG A 12 0.19 10.50 23.34
CA ARG A 12 0.29 10.63 24.80
C ARG A 12 -1.06 11.06 25.35
N SER A 13 -1.74 10.17 26.05
CA SER A 13 -3.02 10.45 26.71
C SER A 13 -2.78 10.74 28.18
N VAL A 14 -3.25 11.89 28.67
CA VAL A 14 -3.12 12.28 30.08
C VAL A 14 -4.51 12.25 30.73
N GLN A 15 -4.62 11.64 31.90
CA GLN A 15 -5.86 11.62 32.67
C GLN A 15 -6.15 13.05 33.17
N LYS A 16 -7.35 13.57 32.87
CA LYS A 16 -7.74 14.97 33.18
C LYS A 16 -7.63 15.28 34.68
N ASP A 17 -8.15 14.40 35.51
CA ASP A 17 -8.26 14.63 36.95
C ASP A 17 -7.01 14.19 37.74
N ASN A 18 -6.06 13.51 37.07
CA ASN A 18 -4.79 13.11 37.66
C ASN A 18 -3.68 13.06 36.58
N PRO A 19 -2.99 14.19 36.32
CA PRO A 19 -1.99 14.28 35.26
C PRO A 19 -0.77 13.37 35.39
N ALA A 20 -0.56 12.74 36.56
CA ALA A 20 0.49 11.73 36.76
C ALA A 20 0.13 10.39 36.09
N ILE A 21 -1.12 10.19 35.71
CA ILE A 21 -1.58 9.00 34.98
C ILE A 21 -1.54 9.28 33.48
N ILE A 22 -0.64 8.60 32.79
CA ILE A 22 -0.37 8.80 31.36
C ILE A 22 -0.37 7.46 30.64
N CYS A 23 -1.02 7.43 29.47
CA CYS A 23 -1.01 6.30 28.56
C CYS A 23 -0.28 6.71 27.29
N ASN A 24 0.94 6.21 27.11
CA ASN A 24 1.67 6.36 25.85
C ASN A 24 1.33 5.19 24.93
N LEU A 25 1.02 5.51 23.68
CA LEU A 25 0.69 4.55 22.65
C LEU A 25 1.53 4.85 21.41
N GLU A 26 2.29 3.86 20.96
CA GLU A 26 3.14 3.98 19.78
C GLU A 26 2.79 2.89 18.77
N LEU A 27 2.63 3.27 17.51
CA LEU A 27 2.50 2.36 16.38
C LEU A 27 3.77 2.46 15.52
N THR A 28 4.45 1.34 15.35
CA THR A 28 5.56 1.19 14.41
C THR A 28 5.22 0.18 13.31
N ALA A 29 5.94 0.27 12.19
CA ALA A 29 5.81 -0.65 11.07
C ALA A 29 7.17 -1.10 10.55
N ASP A 30 7.26 -2.29 9.98
CA ASP A 30 8.45 -2.80 9.29
C ASP A 30 8.68 -2.15 7.90
N THR A 31 7.70 -1.39 7.44
CA THR A 31 7.67 -0.73 6.14
C THR A 31 7.77 0.78 6.31
N ASP A 32 8.62 1.44 5.52
CA ASP A 32 8.82 2.88 5.59
C ASP A 32 7.61 3.63 4.99
N PRO A 33 6.88 4.45 5.77
CA PRO A 33 5.71 5.17 5.29
C PRO A 33 6.02 6.23 4.23
N ARG A 34 7.30 6.57 3.99
CA ARG A 34 7.71 7.48 2.91
C ARG A 34 7.56 6.87 1.52
N PHE A 35 7.56 5.55 1.41
CA PHE A 35 7.45 4.84 0.14
C PHE A 35 6.07 4.22 -0.04
N PRO A 36 5.54 4.17 -1.28
CA PRO A 36 4.23 3.59 -1.51
C PRO A 36 4.28 2.06 -1.40
N VAL A 37 3.19 1.49 -0.90
CA VAL A 37 3.00 0.03 -0.77
C VAL A 37 2.10 -0.50 -1.88
N ARG A 38 2.38 -1.69 -2.39
CA ARG A 38 1.59 -2.28 -3.48
C ARG A 38 0.28 -2.89 -2.96
N PRO A 39 -0.78 -2.97 -3.78
CA PRO A 39 -1.87 -3.90 -3.55
C PRO A 39 -1.33 -5.32 -3.27
N GLY A 40 -1.94 -6.02 -2.33
CA GLY A 40 -1.48 -7.35 -1.89
C GLY A 40 -0.24 -7.33 -0.97
N ALA A 41 0.41 -6.20 -0.73
CA ALA A 41 1.53 -6.12 0.19
C ALA A 41 1.08 -6.34 1.65
N SER A 42 2.02 -6.79 2.48
CA SER A 42 1.84 -6.94 3.93
C SER A 42 2.72 -5.94 4.65
N ILE A 43 2.18 -5.28 5.67
CA ILE A 43 2.91 -4.37 6.55
C ILE A 43 2.87 -4.97 7.96
N GLY A 44 4.01 -5.39 8.49
CA GLY A 44 4.11 -5.82 9.89
C GLY A 44 4.07 -4.61 10.81
N CYS A 45 3.22 -4.65 11.83
CA CYS A 45 3.00 -3.55 12.76
C CYS A 45 3.16 -4.00 14.21
N GLU A 46 3.70 -3.09 15.02
CA GLU A 46 3.75 -3.24 16.48
C GLU A 46 3.07 -2.05 17.14
N LEU A 47 2.09 -2.31 18.01
CA LEU A 47 1.38 -1.32 18.82
C LEU A 47 1.82 -1.48 20.27
N THR A 48 2.65 -0.55 20.74
CA THR A 48 3.25 -0.56 22.08
C THR A 48 2.53 0.41 23.00
N LEU A 49 2.09 -0.11 24.13
CA LEU A 49 1.40 0.59 25.21
C LEU A 49 2.37 0.72 26.39
N THR A 50 2.73 1.95 26.75
CA THR A 50 3.63 2.25 27.88
C THR A 50 2.88 3.07 28.93
N PRO A 51 2.46 2.45 30.04
CA PRO A 51 1.72 3.11 31.11
C PRO A 51 2.65 3.89 32.05
N GLU A 52 2.20 5.05 32.54
CA GLU A 52 2.84 5.79 33.63
C GLU A 52 1.79 6.16 34.68
N GLY A 53 2.13 6.00 35.96
CA GLY A 53 1.24 6.29 37.08
C GLY A 53 0.37 5.10 37.52
N ALA A 54 -0.29 5.28 38.66
CA ALA A 54 -1.17 4.28 39.26
C ALA A 54 -2.60 4.42 38.67
N ALA A 55 -2.94 3.55 37.74
CA ALA A 55 -4.29 3.41 37.22
C ALA A 55 -4.68 1.93 37.21
N THR A 56 -5.98 1.66 37.19
CA THR A 56 -6.50 0.28 37.17
C THR A 56 -6.15 -0.43 35.87
N ARG A 57 -6.25 0.28 34.73
CA ARG A 57 -6.02 -0.30 33.41
C ARG A 57 -5.72 0.77 32.37
N TYR A 58 -4.84 0.43 31.44
CA TYR A 58 -4.52 1.23 30.27
C TYR A 58 -4.96 0.49 29.00
N TYR A 59 -5.45 1.22 28.01
CA TYR A 59 -5.93 0.68 26.74
C TYR A 59 -5.32 1.43 25.57
N GLY A 60 -4.94 0.69 24.54
CA GLY A 60 -4.62 1.20 23.21
C GLY A 60 -5.60 0.64 22.18
N TYR A 61 -6.05 1.50 21.27
CA TYR A 61 -7.01 1.16 20.23
C TYR A 61 -6.50 1.53 18.84
N LEU A 62 -6.74 0.64 17.89
CA LEU A 62 -6.62 0.88 16.45
C LEU A 62 -8.02 0.82 15.83
N MET A 63 -8.45 1.91 15.19
CA MET A 63 -9.82 2.04 14.67
C MET A 63 -9.94 1.40 13.27
N VAL A 64 -10.87 0.46 13.09
CA VAL A 64 -11.05 -0.33 11.87
C VAL A 64 -11.40 0.55 10.66
N GLU A 65 -12.27 1.54 10.86
CA GLU A 65 -12.67 2.54 9.85
C GLU A 65 -11.49 3.26 9.17
N SER A 66 -10.32 3.26 9.80
CA SER A 66 -9.14 3.97 9.28
C SER A 66 -8.37 3.21 8.21
N PHE A 67 -8.65 1.91 8.04
CA PHE A 67 -7.95 1.07 7.08
C PHE A 67 -8.85 0.06 6.36
N GLU A 68 -10.06 -0.23 6.84
CA GLU A 68 -10.90 -1.34 6.33
C GLU A 68 -11.25 -1.28 4.83
N THR A 69 -11.22 -0.11 4.21
CA THR A 69 -11.45 0.01 2.77
C THR A 69 -10.21 -0.35 1.94
N VAL A 70 -9.03 -0.36 2.57
CA VAL A 70 -7.72 -0.49 1.91
C VAL A 70 -6.97 -1.74 2.35
N ALA A 71 -7.18 -2.20 3.57
CA ALA A 71 -6.47 -3.30 4.17
C ALA A 71 -7.33 -4.05 5.20
N SER A 72 -6.89 -5.27 5.51
CA SER A 72 -7.41 -6.10 6.59
C SER A 72 -6.30 -6.35 7.62
N LEU A 73 -6.67 -6.51 8.90
CA LEU A 73 -5.72 -6.89 9.94
C LEU A 73 -5.67 -8.41 10.08
N GLU A 74 -4.47 -8.97 9.93
CA GLU A 74 -4.18 -10.40 10.01
C GLU A 74 -3.19 -10.71 11.14
N LYS A 75 -3.13 -11.98 11.54
CA LYS A 75 -2.19 -12.50 12.54
C LYS A 75 -2.13 -11.68 13.85
N PRO A 76 -3.28 -11.34 14.47
CA PRO A 76 -3.28 -10.54 15.70
C PRO A 76 -2.65 -11.32 16.85
N ALA A 77 -1.66 -10.72 17.51
CA ALA A 77 -1.04 -11.22 18.73
C ALA A 77 -1.04 -10.12 19.79
N GLY A 78 -1.70 -10.36 20.93
CA GLY A 78 -1.82 -9.36 21.99
C GLY A 78 -2.80 -8.21 21.70
N ILE A 79 -3.64 -8.36 20.66
CA ILE A 79 -4.70 -7.42 20.30
C ILE A 79 -5.97 -8.17 19.89
N THR A 80 -7.14 -7.63 20.21
CA THR A 80 -8.42 -8.30 19.95
C THR A 80 -9.40 -7.34 19.29
N LEU A 81 -10.16 -7.81 18.31
CA LEU A 81 -11.24 -7.05 17.71
C LEU A 81 -12.39 -6.89 18.71
N LEU A 82 -12.82 -5.65 18.93
CA LEU A 82 -14.06 -5.32 19.61
C LEU A 82 -15.06 -4.87 18.54
N PRO A 83 -16.03 -5.73 18.15
CA PRO A 83 -16.98 -5.40 17.08
C PRO A 83 -17.80 -4.17 17.41
N LYS A 84 -18.22 -4.06 18.68
CA LYS A 84 -18.90 -2.86 19.21
C LYS A 84 -17.93 -1.68 19.22
N GLY A 85 -18.10 -0.79 18.24
CA GLY A 85 -17.26 0.39 18.04
C GLY A 85 -16.10 0.20 17.05
N GLY A 86 -16.05 -0.93 16.32
CA GLY A 86 -15.16 -1.13 15.17
C GLY A 86 -13.69 -0.83 15.50
N ARG A 87 -13.14 -1.48 16.53
CA ARG A 87 -11.77 -1.19 16.99
C ARG A 87 -11.06 -2.44 17.47
N TYR A 88 -9.78 -2.53 17.15
CA TYR A 88 -8.87 -3.48 17.77
C TYR A 88 -8.34 -2.88 19.08
N ALA A 89 -8.23 -3.70 20.13
CA ALA A 89 -7.88 -3.25 21.47
C ALA A 89 -6.75 -4.09 22.07
N THR A 90 -5.79 -3.42 22.68
CA THR A 90 -4.81 -4.00 23.61
C THR A 90 -4.91 -3.27 24.95
N SER A 91 -4.54 -3.95 26.03
CA SER A 91 -4.60 -3.38 27.39
C SER A 91 -3.54 -3.92 28.32
N THR A 92 -3.12 -3.14 29.30
CA THR A 92 -2.12 -3.52 30.29
C THR A 92 -2.42 -2.93 31.66
N GLY A 93 -1.76 -3.45 32.69
CA GLY A 93 -1.77 -2.91 34.04
C GLY A 93 -0.75 -1.78 34.25
N PRO A 94 -0.72 -1.14 35.42
CA PRO A 94 0.29 -0.14 35.75
C PRO A 94 1.71 -0.75 35.75
N GLY A 95 2.68 -0.02 35.23
CA GLY A 95 4.10 -0.43 35.18
C GLY A 95 4.43 -1.54 34.17
N GLU A 96 3.44 -2.09 33.48
CA GLU A 96 3.65 -3.18 32.52
C GLU A 96 3.56 -2.67 31.08
N VAL A 97 4.70 -2.61 30.39
CA VAL A 97 4.75 -2.33 28.95
C VAL A 97 4.16 -3.50 28.18
N ARG A 98 3.23 -3.23 27.26
CA ARG A 98 2.64 -4.25 26.39
C ARG A 98 2.81 -3.91 24.92
N THR A 99 3.33 -4.85 24.15
CA THR A 99 3.42 -4.74 22.68
C THR A 99 2.49 -5.76 22.03
N ALA A 100 1.56 -5.27 21.21
CA ALA A 100 0.76 -6.11 20.32
C ALA A 100 1.36 -6.13 18.92
N LYS A 101 1.32 -7.28 18.25
CA LYS A 101 1.81 -7.46 16.88
C LYS A 101 0.68 -7.86 15.94
N PHE A 102 0.69 -7.36 14.72
CA PHE A 102 -0.27 -7.72 13.68
C PHE A 102 0.26 -7.37 12.29
N VAL A 103 -0.41 -7.84 11.25
CA VAL A 103 -0.11 -7.50 9.86
C VAL A 103 -1.28 -6.73 9.26
N LEU A 104 -1.02 -5.60 8.60
CA LEU A 104 -1.99 -4.97 7.71
C LEU A 104 -1.77 -5.50 6.30
N LYS A 105 -2.70 -6.33 5.81
CA LYS A 105 -2.70 -6.87 4.45
C LYS A 105 -3.44 -5.91 3.53
N ILE A 106 -2.72 -5.26 2.62
CA ILE A 106 -3.33 -4.37 1.62
C ILE A 106 -4.18 -5.20 0.67
N HIS A 107 -5.42 -4.75 0.46
CA HIS A 107 -6.34 -5.39 -0.46
C HIS A 107 -5.81 -5.36 -1.90
N GLU A 108 -5.99 -6.45 -2.64
CA GLU A 108 -5.63 -6.56 -4.06
C GLU A 108 -6.38 -5.55 -4.96
N ASN A 109 -7.56 -5.13 -4.52
CA ASN A 109 -8.43 -4.16 -5.20
C ASN A 109 -8.40 -2.77 -4.57
N ALA A 110 -7.42 -2.46 -3.71
CA ALA A 110 -7.27 -1.13 -3.11
C ALA A 110 -7.24 -0.06 -4.21
N ALA A 111 -8.03 1.01 -4.04
CA ALA A 111 -8.20 2.03 -5.06
C ALA A 111 -6.88 2.75 -5.41
N ARG A 112 -6.78 3.25 -6.64
CA ARG A 112 -5.63 4.02 -7.12
C ARG A 112 -5.40 5.24 -6.23
N GLY A 113 -4.20 5.37 -5.67
CA GLY A 113 -3.85 6.51 -4.82
C GLY A 113 -4.60 6.54 -3.48
N ALA A 114 -5.21 5.43 -3.07
CA ALA A 114 -5.73 5.30 -1.72
C ALA A 114 -4.63 5.52 -0.67
N PHE A 115 -5.04 5.95 0.51
CA PHE A 115 -4.15 6.12 1.65
C PHE A 115 -4.65 5.26 2.80
N LEU A 116 -3.73 4.47 3.37
CA LEU A 116 -3.95 3.81 4.65
C LEU A 116 -3.35 4.70 5.73
N VAL A 117 -4.19 5.31 6.56
CA VAL A 117 -3.75 6.17 7.67
C VAL A 117 -4.30 5.63 8.97
N PRO A 118 -3.52 4.83 9.74
CA PRO A 118 -3.99 4.24 10.99
C PRO A 118 -4.46 5.31 11.97
N LYS A 119 -5.65 5.12 12.52
CA LYS A 119 -6.24 6.00 13.54
C LYS A 119 -6.12 5.34 14.90
N LEU A 120 -5.38 5.99 15.80
CA LEU A 120 -5.18 5.52 17.17
C LEU A 120 -6.08 6.25 18.17
N ARG A 121 -6.42 5.55 19.26
CA ARG A 121 -6.97 6.12 20.49
C ARG A 121 -6.34 5.42 21.68
N ALA A 122 -6.32 6.07 22.84
CA ALA A 122 -6.00 5.43 24.10
C ALA A 122 -7.06 5.77 25.13
N ALA A 123 -7.15 4.92 26.15
CA ALA A 123 -8.02 5.17 27.28
C ALA A 123 -7.39 4.63 28.56
N VAL A 124 -7.86 5.16 29.68
CA VAL A 124 -7.38 4.83 31.00
C VAL A 124 -8.58 4.64 31.92
N ILE A 125 -8.52 3.64 32.78
CA ILE A 125 -9.41 3.54 33.95
C ILE A 125 -8.57 3.97 35.14
N ALA A 126 -8.86 5.16 35.67
CA ALA A 126 -8.15 5.69 36.84
C ALA A 126 -8.28 4.76 38.05
N ASP A 127 -7.35 4.88 39.01
CA ASP A 127 -7.42 4.13 40.25
C ASP A 127 -8.67 4.48 41.06
N GLY A 128 -9.37 3.48 41.59
CA GLY A 128 -10.69 3.62 42.22
C GLY A 128 -11.85 4.04 41.27
N GLY A 129 -11.57 4.26 39.99
CA GLY A 129 -12.54 4.70 38.99
C GLY A 129 -13.41 3.55 38.46
N LYS A 130 -14.72 3.78 38.31
CA LYS A 130 -15.66 2.83 37.70
C LYS A 130 -15.82 3.00 36.18
N SER A 131 -15.27 4.08 35.59
CA SER A 131 -15.50 4.44 34.19
C SER A 131 -14.20 4.68 33.42
N LEU A 132 -14.24 4.30 32.14
CA LEU A 132 -13.17 4.48 31.19
C LEU A 132 -13.09 5.96 30.78
N THR A 133 -11.94 6.60 31.03
CA THR A 133 -11.61 7.90 30.47
C THR A 133 -10.85 7.68 29.17
N SER A 134 -11.53 7.86 28.04
CA SER A 134 -10.89 7.82 26.72
C SER A 134 -10.24 9.16 26.39
N THR A 135 -9.17 9.16 25.60
CA THR A 135 -8.82 10.37 24.85
C THR A 135 -10.05 10.79 24.05
N THR A 136 -10.42 12.06 24.17
CA THR A 136 -11.50 12.67 23.39
C THR A 136 -11.11 12.87 21.93
N PHE A 137 -9.80 12.82 21.61
CA PHE A 137 -9.30 12.92 20.25
C PHE A 137 -8.70 11.60 19.77
N SER A 138 -8.72 11.43 18.45
CA SER A 138 -8.03 10.34 17.76
C SER A 138 -6.80 10.91 17.07
N LEU A 139 -5.72 10.15 17.01
CA LEU A 139 -4.50 10.56 16.32
C LEU A 139 -4.37 9.84 14.98
N LYS A 140 -4.04 10.62 13.95
CA LYS A 140 -3.53 10.17 12.65
C LYS A 140 -2.25 10.95 12.41
N ASP A 141 -1.16 10.26 12.09
CA ASP A 141 0.15 10.89 11.87
C ASP A 141 0.65 10.51 10.48
N LYS A 142 1.42 9.44 10.36
CA LYS A 142 1.85 8.92 9.05
C LYS A 142 0.89 7.86 8.53
N GLY A 143 0.96 7.65 7.22
CA GLY A 143 0.22 6.61 6.54
C GLY A 143 0.94 6.14 5.29
N PHE A 144 0.40 5.10 4.68
CA PHE A 144 0.97 4.44 3.52
C PHE A 144 0.16 4.82 2.29
N ARG A 145 0.82 5.43 1.31
CA ARG A 145 0.24 5.60 -0.01
C ARG A 145 0.16 4.25 -0.69
N ILE A 146 -1.01 3.87 -1.18
CA ILE A 146 -1.13 2.68 -2.00
C ILE A 146 -0.64 3.03 -3.41
N ALA A 147 0.43 2.35 -3.81
CA ALA A 147 0.92 2.43 -5.17
C ALA A 147 -0.23 2.07 -6.12
N PRO A 148 -0.44 2.83 -7.21
CA PRO A 148 -1.25 2.29 -8.28
C PRO A 148 -0.64 0.94 -8.73
N LEU A 149 -1.47 0.01 -9.22
CA LEU A 149 -0.97 -1.09 -10.05
C LEU A 149 0.06 -0.49 -11.02
N PRO A 150 1.32 -0.99 -11.01
CA PRO A 150 2.46 -0.20 -11.44
C PRO A 150 2.24 0.33 -12.86
N PRO A 151 2.68 1.56 -13.19
CA PRO A 151 2.89 1.93 -14.57
C PRO A 151 3.99 1.01 -15.10
N LEU A 152 3.60 -0.12 -15.70
CA LEU A 152 4.55 -1.01 -16.35
C LEU A 152 4.94 -0.36 -17.68
N GLY A 153 5.90 0.56 -17.62
CA GLY A 153 6.62 0.95 -18.81
C GLY A 153 7.20 -0.32 -19.44
N ARG A 154 6.58 -0.82 -20.50
CA ARG A 154 7.15 -1.90 -21.31
C ARG A 154 7.92 -1.28 -22.45
N SER A 155 8.95 -1.98 -22.90
CA SER A 155 9.70 -1.58 -24.09
C SER A 155 9.57 -2.65 -25.16
N LEU A 156 9.49 -2.22 -26.41
CA LEU A 156 9.46 -3.08 -27.58
C LEU A 156 10.48 -2.56 -28.59
N VAL A 157 11.39 -3.42 -29.04
CA VAL A 157 12.31 -3.11 -30.14
C VAL A 157 11.74 -3.75 -31.39
N VAL A 158 11.70 -2.97 -32.48
CA VAL A 158 11.09 -3.37 -33.74
C VAL A 158 12.09 -3.12 -34.87
N THR A 159 12.41 -4.16 -35.62
CA THR A 159 13.23 -4.00 -36.82
C THR A 159 12.45 -3.18 -37.85
N PRO A 160 13.06 -2.14 -38.46
CA PRO A 160 12.40 -1.34 -39.50
C PRO A 160 11.80 -2.22 -40.61
N GLY A 161 10.54 -1.98 -40.97
CA GLY A 161 9.81 -2.76 -41.97
C GLY A 161 9.19 -4.07 -41.47
N TYR A 162 9.42 -4.45 -40.20
CA TYR A 162 8.82 -5.63 -39.58
C TYR A 162 7.85 -5.25 -38.47
N ARG A 163 6.98 -6.20 -38.10
CA ARG A 163 6.11 -6.13 -36.92
C ARG A 163 6.75 -6.87 -35.75
N ALA A 164 6.44 -6.45 -34.52
CA ALA A 164 6.87 -7.14 -33.30
C ALA A 164 5.70 -7.39 -32.36
N ALA A 165 5.76 -8.49 -31.61
CA ALA A 165 4.74 -8.88 -30.65
C ALA A 165 5.24 -8.75 -29.21
N LEU A 166 4.44 -8.14 -28.35
CA LEU A 166 4.66 -8.01 -26.92
C LEU A 166 3.71 -8.96 -26.17
N LYS A 167 4.26 -9.99 -25.54
CA LYS A 167 3.50 -11.00 -24.79
C LYS A 167 3.53 -10.78 -23.28
N SER A 168 4.40 -9.89 -22.80
CA SER A 168 4.71 -9.76 -21.38
C SER A 168 3.87 -8.70 -20.66
N LEU A 169 2.79 -8.15 -21.26
CA LEU A 169 2.06 -7.02 -20.65
C LEU A 169 1.54 -7.31 -19.24
N THR A 170 1.18 -8.56 -18.96
CA THR A 170 0.63 -9.02 -17.67
C THR A 170 1.67 -9.68 -16.76
N GLU A 171 2.91 -9.83 -17.20
CA GLU A 171 3.96 -10.51 -16.43
C GLU A 171 4.24 -9.78 -15.10
N GLY A 172 4.24 -10.53 -13.99
CA GLY A 172 4.49 -9.99 -12.64
C GLY A 172 3.30 -9.24 -12.03
N LEU A 173 2.12 -9.31 -12.65
CA LEU A 173 0.86 -8.76 -12.12
C LEU A 173 0.02 -9.81 -11.40
N PRO A 174 -0.97 -9.39 -10.58
CA PRO A 174 -1.89 -10.31 -9.91
C PRO A 174 -2.59 -11.26 -10.89
N GLU A 175 -2.92 -12.45 -10.40
CA GLU A 175 -3.69 -13.44 -11.15
C GLU A 175 -5.03 -12.88 -11.63
N GLY A 176 -5.45 -13.25 -12.85
CA GLY A 176 -6.66 -12.73 -13.49
C GLY A 176 -6.48 -11.38 -14.20
N THR A 177 -5.30 -10.77 -14.11
CA THR A 177 -5.00 -9.54 -14.87
C THR A 177 -5.03 -9.80 -16.37
N ARG A 178 -5.79 -9.01 -17.13
CA ARG A 178 -5.97 -9.16 -18.57
C ARG A 178 -5.95 -7.83 -19.32
N LEU A 179 -5.51 -7.86 -20.58
CA LEU A 179 -5.59 -6.73 -21.48
C LEU A 179 -7.05 -6.49 -21.89
N VAL A 180 -7.52 -5.26 -21.77
CA VAL A 180 -8.89 -4.86 -22.16
C VAL A 180 -8.92 -3.72 -23.18
N GLY A 181 -7.77 -3.11 -23.48
CA GLY A 181 -7.69 -2.09 -24.54
C GLY A 181 -6.24 -1.75 -24.90
N VAL A 182 -6.05 -1.34 -26.15
CA VAL A 182 -4.79 -0.82 -26.68
C VAL A 182 -5.08 0.36 -27.60
N GLY A 183 -4.31 1.44 -27.49
CA GLY A 183 -4.35 2.57 -28.39
C GLY A 183 -3.32 2.43 -29.52
N PRO A 184 -3.47 3.16 -30.63
CA PRO A 184 -2.46 3.18 -31.69
C PRO A 184 -1.18 3.89 -31.24
N GLY A 185 -0.08 3.61 -31.94
CA GLY A 185 1.10 4.48 -31.90
C GLY A 185 0.98 5.63 -32.89
N ARG A 186 1.86 6.63 -32.77
CA ARG A 186 1.90 7.73 -33.74
C ARG A 186 2.47 7.27 -35.09
N TYR A 187 3.40 6.33 -35.04
CA TYR A 187 4.19 5.85 -36.18
C TYR A 187 3.92 4.37 -36.52
N GLY A 188 2.85 3.79 -35.97
CA GLY A 188 2.46 2.43 -36.27
C GLY A 188 1.10 2.05 -35.69
N ALA A 189 0.56 0.95 -36.20
CA ALA A 189 -0.71 0.38 -35.76
C ALA A 189 -0.51 -0.73 -34.73
N THR A 190 -1.46 -0.87 -33.81
CA THR A 190 -1.49 -1.94 -32.80
C THR A 190 -2.65 -2.90 -33.05
N SER A 191 -2.44 -4.19 -32.86
CA SER A 191 -3.49 -5.20 -32.76
C SER A 191 -3.33 -6.03 -31.51
N ALA A 192 -4.42 -6.29 -30.80
CA ALA A 192 -4.44 -7.15 -29.61
C ALA A 192 -4.99 -8.53 -29.99
N ALA A 193 -4.34 -9.60 -29.52
CA ALA A 193 -4.82 -10.96 -29.66
C ALA A 193 -5.60 -11.41 -28.40
N PRO A 194 -6.46 -12.44 -28.51
CA PRO A 194 -7.24 -12.94 -27.37
C PRO A 194 -6.39 -13.45 -26.19
N ASP A 195 -5.15 -13.87 -26.45
CA ASP A 195 -4.19 -14.28 -25.42
C ASP A 195 -3.56 -13.11 -24.64
N GLY A 196 -3.93 -11.86 -24.97
CA GLY A 196 -3.44 -10.65 -24.35
C GLY A 196 -2.12 -10.12 -24.96
N SER A 197 -1.59 -10.78 -26.00
CA SER A 197 -0.44 -10.26 -26.72
C SER A 197 -0.81 -9.07 -27.62
N VAL A 198 0.11 -8.12 -27.78
CA VAL A 198 -0.06 -6.96 -28.65
C VAL A 198 0.98 -6.98 -29.76
N THR A 199 0.54 -6.90 -31.01
CA THR A 199 1.43 -6.71 -32.16
C THR A 199 1.47 -5.24 -32.54
N TYR A 200 2.68 -4.69 -32.70
CA TYR A 200 2.92 -3.37 -33.24
C TYR A 200 3.47 -3.47 -34.66
N SER A 201 2.88 -2.73 -35.59
CA SER A 201 3.26 -2.67 -37.01
C SER A 201 3.63 -1.23 -37.38
N PRO A 202 4.92 -0.89 -37.49
CA PRO A 202 5.36 0.43 -37.93
C PRO A 202 4.80 0.79 -39.31
N PHE A 203 4.50 2.06 -39.53
CA PHE A 203 4.22 2.57 -40.87
C PHE A 203 5.49 2.56 -41.73
N GLN A 204 5.31 2.56 -43.05
CA GLN A 204 6.43 2.57 -43.98
C GLN A 204 7.33 3.80 -43.73
N GLY A 205 8.63 3.56 -43.60
CA GLY A 205 9.62 4.62 -43.36
C GLY A 205 9.73 5.10 -41.91
N ALA A 206 8.96 4.54 -40.96
CA ALA A 206 9.08 4.87 -39.56
C ALA A 206 10.42 4.36 -38.96
N ALA A 207 11.04 5.19 -38.13
CA ALA A 207 12.26 4.89 -37.39
C ALA A 207 12.31 5.72 -36.10
N GLY A 208 13.09 5.28 -35.12
CA GLY A 208 13.24 5.96 -33.84
C GLY A 208 12.15 5.61 -32.83
N TYR A 209 11.86 6.52 -31.90
CA TYR A 209 10.94 6.25 -30.80
C TYR A 209 9.48 6.52 -31.17
N ASP A 210 8.62 5.60 -30.76
CA ASP A 210 7.15 5.75 -30.71
C ASP A 210 6.64 5.25 -29.36
N TRP A 211 5.34 5.42 -29.11
CA TRP A 211 4.69 4.86 -27.93
C TRP A 211 3.22 4.63 -28.18
N PHE A 212 2.65 3.69 -27.43
CA PHE A 212 1.20 3.49 -27.38
C PHE A 212 0.75 3.19 -25.95
N ASP A 213 -0.48 3.60 -25.63
CA ASP A 213 -1.09 3.33 -24.33
C ASP A 213 -1.88 2.01 -24.37
N TYR A 214 -2.01 1.37 -23.21
CA TYR A 214 -2.83 0.17 -23.04
C TYR A 214 -3.61 0.22 -21.72
N VAL A 215 -4.66 -0.59 -21.63
CA VAL A 215 -5.53 -0.72 -20.46
C VAL A 215 -5.59 -2.18 -20.02
N LEU A 216 -5.27 -2.44 -18.75
CA LEU A 216 -5.44 -3.74 -18.11
C LEU A 216 -6.60 -3.69 -17.11
N ASP A 217 -7.33 -4.79 -16.98
CA ASP A 217 -8.21 -5.06 -15.84
C ASP A 217 -7.48 -6.04 -14.93
N ASN A 218 -7.45 -5.78 -13.61
CA ASN A 218 -6.81 -6.66 -12.62
C ASN A 218 -7.60 -7.96 -12.31
N GLY A 219 -8.61 -8.29 -13.12
CA GLY A 219 -9.50 -9.44 -12.89
C GLY A 219 -10.63 -9.13 -11.90
N ARG A 220 -10.63 -7.94 -11.29
CA ARG A 220 -11.61 -7.51 -10.27
C ARG A 220 -12.32 -6.21 -10.68
N GLY A 221 -12.21 -5.80 -11.94
CA GLY A 221 -12.87 -4.62 -12.49
C GLY A 221 -12.10 -3.31 -12.27
N LEU A 222 -10.89 -3.35 -11.69
CA LEU A 222 -10.07 -2.15 -11.53
C LEU A 222 -9.19 -1.96 -12.78
N LEU A 223 -9.47 -0.89 -13.51
CA LEU A 223 -8.76 -0.57 -14.74
C LEU A 223 -7.43 0.14 -14.48
N SER A 224 -6.44 -0.20 -15.30
CA SER A 224 -5.09 0.32 -15.21
C SER A 224 -4.50 0.71 -16.55
N ARG A 225 -4.12 1.99 -16.69
CA ARG A 225 -3.43 2.51 -17.88
C ARG A 225 -1.92 2.39 -17.73
N GLY A 226 -1.26 1.94 -18.79
CA GLY A 226 0.19 1.94 -18.93
C GLY A 226 0.60 2.35 -20.34
N ARG A 227 1.91 2.46 -20.57
CA ARG A 227 2.50 2.87 -21.84
C ARG A 227 3.59 1.89 -22.26
N VAL A 228 3.58 1.51 -23.53
CA VAL A 228 4.69 0.82 -24.18
C VAL A 228 5.52 1.84 -24.92
N THR A 229 6.83 1.86 -24.67
CA THR A 229 7.80 2.59 -25.49
C THR A 229 8.28 1.67 -26.60
N VAL A 230 8.18 2.14 -27.84
CA VAL A 230 8.62 1.39 -29.01
C VAL A 230 9.87 2.06 -29.56
N TYR A 231 10.90 1.27 -29.85
CA TYR A 231 12.04 1.72 -30.63
C TYR A 231 12.07 0.97 -31.97
N ILE A 232 11.93 1.71 -33.06
CA ILE A 232 11.95 1.19 -34.43
C ILE A 232 13.36 1.39 -34.98
N GLY A 233 14.16 0.35 -34.94
CA GLY A 233 15.58 0.42 -35.25
C GLY A 233 16.36 -0.73 -34.61
N ASP A 234 17.68 -0.65 -34.73
CA ASP A 234 18.61 -1.59 -34.11
C ASP A 234 19.42 -0.88 -33.02
N LEU A 235 19.13 -1.22 -31.76
CA LEU A 235 19.85 -0.68 -30.60
C LEU A 235 21.35 -1.01 -30.61
N GLY A 236 21.76 -2.11 -31.27
CA GLY A 236 23.17 -2.48 -31.40
C GLY A 236 23.97 -1.54 -32.28
N THR A 237 23.30 -0.73 -33.11
CA THR A 237 23.94 0.28 -33.97
C THR A 237 23.90 1.68 -33.37
N VAL A 238 23.25 1.87 -32.22
CA VAL A 238 23.12 3.18 -31.57
C VAL A 238 24.32 3.42 -30.64
N PRO A 239 25.19 4.41 -30.93
CA PRO A 239 26.35 4.68 -30.08
C PRO A 239 25.90 5.08 -28.66
N GLY A 240 26.49 4.45 -27.65
CA GLY A 240 26.25 4.79 -26.23
C GLY A 240 25.07 4.07 -25.55
N VAL A 241 24.38 3.16 -26.23
CA VAL A 241 23.38 2.30 -25.58
C VAL A 241 24.08 1.21 -24.76
N ILE A 242 23.80 1.16 -23.45
CA ILE A 242 24.19 0.03 -22.61
C ILE A 242 23.22 -1.11 -22.89
N THR A 243 23.63 -2.06 -23.71
CA THR A 243 22.92 -3.33 -23.90
C THR A 243 23.20 -4.23 -22.69
N ARG A 244 22.16 -4.71 -22.03
CA ARG A 244 22.26 -5.64 -20.88
C ARG A 244 22.42 -7.07 -21.33
#